data_AF-F8A923-F1
#
_entry.id   AF-F8A923-F1
#
_cell.length_a   1.000
_cell.length_b   1.000
_cell.length_c   1.000
_cell.angle_alpha   90.00
_cell.angle_beta   90.00
_cell.angle_gamma   90.00
#
_symmetry.space_group_name_H-M   'P 1'
#
loop_
_entity.id
_entity.type
_entity.pdbx_description
1 polymer ?
#
loop_
_entity_poly.entity_id
_entity_poly.type
_entity_poly.pdbx_seq_one_letter_code
_entity_poly.pdbx_strand_id
1 'polypeptide(L)'
;MNVFLNVMILLLCFLFPVCVLAQNQLPPVLNQSVLMKPPPGAPPPPGAPPPPGAPPPPGAPPPPGAPPPPPGAPPPPGVMGLAPQVPVILNNLPQAVATAKQIEGFLSPGKVWVKRGPRGDIEVKGAILYQNSVVGVIDFNPINGEPLPKGIHVFAQSTEITLQKINEKLIGIVKNLKVLPAAEFREPEASWIFPVAYKQMIVAHIKIYHDGLRVVPDYPAQQEMKFYAR
;
A
#
# COMPACT_ATOMS: atom_id res chain seq x y z
N MET A 1 27.11 -2.88 56.54
CA MET A 1 26.99 -1.61 55.80
C MET A 1 26.59 -1.84 54.34
N ASN A 2 25.36 -2.27 54.04
CA ASN A 2 24.85 -2.30 52.65
C ASN A 2 23.31 -2.24 52.53
N VAL A 3 22.59 -1.89 53.60
CA VAL A 3 21.12 -1.79 53.59
C VAL A 3 20.64 -0.35 53.34
N PHE A 4 21.51 0.65 53.51
CA PHE A 4 21.14 2.07 53.40
C PHE A 4 21.05 2.61 51.97
N LEU A 5 21.58 1.91 50.95
CA LEU A 5 21.60 2.41 49.57
C LEU A 5 20.33 2.07 48.77
N ASN A 6 19.57 1.04 49.17
CA ASN A 6 18.34 0.64 48.46
C ASN A 6 17.09 1.41 48.89
N VAL A 7 17.11 2.12 50.02
CA VAL A 7 15.96 2.92 50.49
C VAL A 7 15.93 4.31 49.85
N MET A 8 17.07 4.82 49.36
CA MET A 8 17.15 6.19 48.81
C MET A 8 16.71 6.30 47.33
N ILE A 9 16.66 5.20 46.57
CA ILE A 9 16.23 5.21 45.16
C ILE A 9 14.70 5.11 45.04
N LEU A 10 14.01 4.60 46.07
CA LEU A 10 12.54 4.51 46.10
C LEU A 10 11.85 5.83 46.53
N LEU A 11 12.60 6.82 47.02
CA LEU A 11 12.06 8.12 47.45
C LEU A 11 12.10 9.22 46.36
N LEU A 12 12.68 8.94 45.19
CA LEU A 12 12.75 9.88 44.06
C LEU A 12 11.58 9.75 43.07
N CYS A 13 10.55 8.95 43.41
CA CYS A 13 9.35 8.76 42.58
C CYS A 13 8.16 9.69 42.93
N PHE A 14 8.30 10.67 43.83
CA PHE A 14 7.14 11.45 44.32
C PHE A 14 7.21 12.98 44.21
N LEU A 15 8.19 13.57 43.52
CA LEU A 15 8.36 15.04 43.48
C LEU A 15 8.47 15.64 42.08
N PHE A 16 7.56 15.33 41.17
CA PHE A 16 7.26 16.24 40.06
C PHE A 16 5.78 16.60 40.02
N PRO A 17 5.41 17.86 40.33
CA PRO A 17 4.05 18.31 40.30
C PRO A 17 3.55 18.52 38.87
N VAL A 18 2.28 18.19 38.71
CA VAL A 18 1.38 18.62 37.65
C VAL A 18 1.52 20.12 37.41
N CYS A 19 1.80 20.53 36.17
CA CYS A 19 1.49 21.87 35.70
C CYS A 19 0.64 21.79 34.44
N VAL A 20 -0.65 22.08 34.67
CA VAL A 20 -1.68 22.41 33.71
C VAL A 20 -1.31 23.74 33.04
N LEU A 21 -1.39 23.79 31.71
CA LEU A 21 -1.73 25.03 31.01
C LEU A 21 -2.91 24.77 30.09
N ALA A 22 -4.05 25.30 30.54
CA ALA A 22 -5.23 25.52 29.75
C ALA A 22 -4.95 26.60 28.70
N GLN A 23 -5.41 26.38 27.46
CA GLN A 23 -5.71 27.48 26.55
C GLN A 23 -7.13 27.32 26.02
N ASN A 24 -7.85 28.41 26.20
CA ASN A 24 -9.25 28.69 25.95
C ASN A 24 -9.67 28.57 24.48
N GLN A 25 -10.86 27.96 24.27
CA GLN A 25 -12.04 28.42 23.51
C GLN A 25 -11.90 28.77 22.00
N LEU A 26 -12.86 28.63 21.08
CA LEU A 26 -14.26 28.16 20.85
C LEU A 26 -14.46 28.36 19.30
N PRO A 27 -15.58 28.02 18.60
CA PRO A 27 -16.78 27.27 18.93
C PRO A 27 -17.05 26.08 17.97
N PRO A 28 -18.13 25.31 18.18
CA PRO A 28 -18.62 24.34 17.21
C PRO A 28 -19.20 25.03 15.95
N VAL A 29 -18.68 24.69 14.76
CA VAL A 29 -19.40 24.96 13.51
C VAL A 29 -20.34 23.79 13.23
N LEU A 30 -21.53 23.89 13.79
CA LEU A 30 -22.70 23.15 13.35
C LEU A 30 -23.10 23.70 11.97
N ASN A 31 -22.53 23.13 10.91
CA ASN A 31 -23.02 23.38 9.57
C ASN A 31 -24.29 22.54 9.36
N GLN A 32 -25.39 23.01 9.96
CA GLN A 32 -26.74 22.57 9.59
C GLN A 32 -27.06 23.15 8.21
N SER A 33 -26.56 22.50 7.17
CA SER A 33 -27.22 22.58 5.87
C SER A 33 -28.55 21.86 6.07
N VAL A 34 -29.61 22.65 6.27
CA VAL A 34 -30.98 22.21 6.17
C VAL A 34 -31.10 21.49 4.84
N LEU A 35 -31.18 20.16 4.88
CA LEU A 35 -31.57 19.32 3.76
C LEU A 35 -33.04 19.64 3.48
N MET A 36 -33.28 20.75 2.79
CA MET A 36 -34.55 20.93 2.10
C MET A 36 -34.62 19.81 1.06
N LYS A 37 -35.51 18.85 1.34
CA LYS A 37 -35.94 17.87 0.35
C LYS A 37 -36.36 18.65 -0.90
N PRO A 38 -35.68 18.47 -2.04
CA PRO A 38 -36.10 19.11 -3.28
C PRO A 38 -37.57 18.74 -3.53
N PRO A 39 -38.43 19.68 -3.96
CA PRO A 39 -39.76 19.32 -4.43
C PRO A 39 -39.62 18.22 -5.49
N PRO A 40 -40.56 17.25 -5.56
CA PRO A 40 -40.55 16.22 -6.58
C PRO A 40 -40.32 16.87 -7.94
N GLY A 41 -39.14 16.63 -8.52
CA GLY A 41 -38.81 17.14 -9.84
C GLY A 41 -39.87 16.62 -10.81
N ALA A 42 -40.39 17.51 -11.66
CA ALA A 42 -41.28 17.13 -12.74
C ALA A 42 -40.66 15.94 -13.50
N PRO A 43 -41.46 14.94 -13.89
CA PRO A 43 -40.96 13.80 -14.65
C PRO A 43 -40.19 14.32 -15.86
N PRO A 44 -38.99 13.79 -16.14
CA PRO A 44 -38.21 14.21 -17.28
C PRO A 44 -39.07 14.05 -18.54
N PRO A 45 -39.08 15.05 -19.45
CA PRO A 45 -39.81 14.92 -20.70
C PRO A 45 -39.34 13.64 -21.41
N PRO A 46 -40.24 12.91 -22.09
CA PRO A 46 -39.88 11.75 -22.88
C PRO A 46 -38.68 12.11 -23.76
N GLY A 47 -37.58 11.36 -23.58
CA GLY A 47 -36.36 11.58 -24.35
C GLY A 47 -36.70 11.53 -25.83
N ALA A 48 -36.31 12.58 -26.56
CA ALA A 48 -36.45 12.60 -28.00
C ALA A 48 -35.79 11.33 -28.58
N PRO A 49 -36.41 10.67 -29.56
CA PRO A 49 -35.82 9.49 -30.19
C PRO A 49 -34.42 9.84 -30.69
N PRO A 50 -33.42 8.96 -30.50
CA PRO A 50 -32.08 9.21 -30.97
C PRO A 50 -32.14 9.49 -32.48
N PRO A 51 -31.46 10.54 -32.97
CA PRO A 51 -31.42 10.81 -34.40
C PRO A 51 -30.87 9.56 -35.11
N PRO A 52 -31.39 9.24 -36.31
CA PRO A 52 -30.86 8.16 -37.12
C PRO A 52 -29.34 8.27 -37.20
N GLY A 53 -28.65 7.21 -36.79
CA GLY A 53 -27.19 7.20 -36.77
C GLY A 53 -26.67 7.56 -38.15
N ALA A 54 -25.84 8.60 -38.21
CA ALA A 54 -25.14 8.94 -39.45
C ALA A 54 -24.37 7.70 -39.94
N PRO A 55 -24.40 7.39 -41.25
CA PRO A 55 -23.65 6.28 -41.79
C PRO A 55 -22.17 6.44 -41.40
N PRO A 56 -21.48 5.34 -41.03
CA PRO A 56 -20.08 5.41 -40.67
C PRO A 56 -19.30 6.03 -41.84
N PRO A 57 -18.39 6.99 -41.58
CA PRO A 57 -17.58 7.57 -42.63
C PRO A 57 -16.81 6.45 -43.35
N PRO A 58 -16.63 6.55 -44.68
CA PRO A 58 -15.79 5.62 -45.43
C PRO A 58 -14.45 5.45 -44.72
N GLY A 59 -14.07 4.21 -44.43
CA GLY A 59 -12.83 3.90 -43.73
C GLY A 59 -11.66 4.57 -44.45
N ALA A 60 -10.83 5.30 -43.70
CA ALA A 60 -9.60 5.85 -44.24
C ALA A 60 -8.77 4.70 -44.84
N PRO A 61 -8.16 4.90 -46.02
CA PRO A 61 -7.27 3.89 -46.59
C PRO A 61 -6.17 3.55 -45.57
N PRO A 62 -5.77 2.27 -45.49
CA PRO A 62 -4.70 1.89 -44.58
C PRO A 62 -3.46 2.73 -44.88
N PRO A 63 -2.78 3.29 -43.86
CA PRO A 63 -1.56 4.03 -44.08
C PRO A 63 -0.57 3.14 -44.84
N PRO A 64 0.21 3.70 -45.80
CA PRO A 64 1.28 2.97 -46.46
C PRO A 64 2.12 2.24 -45.41
N GLY A 65 2.33 0.95 -45.61
CA GLY A 65 3.06 0.11 -44.68
C GLY A 65 4.37 0.79 -44.31
N ALA A 66 4.61 0.94 -43.00
CA ALA A 66 5.87 1.49 -42.53
C ALA A 66 7.01 0.66 -43.14
N PRO A 67 8.07 1.31 -43.66
CA PRO A 67 9.23 0.57 -44.15
C PRO A 67 9.73 -0.36 -43.03
N PRO A 68 10.23 -1.55 -43.38
CA PRO A 68 10.78 -2.46 -42.38
C PRO A 68 11.81 -1.69 -41.54
N PRO A 69 11.81 -1.85 -40.21
CA PRO A 69 12.81 -1.21 -39.37
C PRO A 69 14.20 -1.58 -39.90
N PRO A 70 15.15 -0.62 -39.97
CA PRO A 70 16.52 -0.92 -40.32
C PRO A 70 17.00 -2.12 -39.50
N PRO A 71 17.86 -3.02 -40.07
CA PRO A 71 18.52 -4.04 -39.28
C PRO A 71 19.05 -3.38 -38.01
N GLY A 72 18.51 -3.81 -36.86
CA GLY A 72 18.76 -3.14 -35.60
C GLY A 72 20.26 -3.01 -35.42
N ALA A 73 20.74 -1.79 -35.19
CA ALA A 73 22.12 -1.60 -34.76
C ALA A 73 22.38 -2.61 -33.64
N PRO A 74 23.50 -3.35 -33.67
CA PRO A 74 23.82 -4.27 -32.59
C PRO A 74 23.66 -3.49 -31.28
N PRO A 75 22.93 -4.06 -30.29
CA PRO A 75 22.73 -3.36 -29.03
C PRO A 75 24.10 -2.85 -28.56
N PRO A 76 24.22 -1.57 -28.16
CA PRO A 76 25.47 -1.05 -27.63
C PRO A 76 25.97 -2.08 -26.61
N PRO A 77 27.26 -2.49 -26.64
CA PRO A 77 27.80 -3.50 -25.75
C PRO A 77 27.24 -3.21 -24.38
N GLY A 78 26.31 -4.08 -23.95
CA GLY A 78 25.57 -3.82 -22.73
C GLY A 78 26.64 -3.54 -21.69
N VAL A 79 26.49 -2.45 -20.95
CA VAL A 79 27.09 -2.41 -19.63
C VAL A 79 26.41 -3.59 -18.93
N MET A 80 27.00 -4.78 -19.10
CA MET A 80 26.70 -5.97 -18.36
C MET A 80 27.09 -5.55 -16.96
N GLY A 81 26.15 -4.90 -16.27
CA GLY A 81 26.27 -4.54 -14.88
C GLY A 81 26.66 -5.84 -14.23
N LEU A 82 27.92 -5.93 -13.82
CA LEU A 82 28.50 -7.13 -13.26
C LEU A 82 27.51 -7.60 -12.20
N ALA A 83 26.92 -8.79 -12.42
CA ALA A 83 26.02 -9.36 -11.45
C ALA A 83 26.72 -9.27 -10.10
N PRO A 84 26.08 -8.68 -9.07
CA PRO A 84 26.74 -8.46 -7.80
C PRO A 84 27.31 -9.80 -7.33
N GLN A 85 28.61 -9.80 -7.03
CA GLN A 85 29.31 -11.02 -6.65
C GLN A 85 28.65 -11.57 -5.38
N VAL A 86 28.32 -12.87 -5.36
CA VAL A 86 27.61 -13.54 -4.24
C VAL A 86 28.19 -13.20 -2.85
N PRO A 87 29.53 -13.13 -2.64
CA PRO A 87 30.09 -12.75 -1.34
C PRO A 87 29.70 -11.34 -0.89
N VAL A 88 29.59 -10.39 -1.82
CA VAL A 88 29.20 -9.00 -1.51
C VAL A 88 27.75 -8.92 -1.05
N ILE A 89 26.87 -9.73 -1.65
CA ILE A 89 25.45 -9.78 -1.28
C ILE A 89 25.31 -10.27 0.15
N LEU A 90 25.92 -11.42 0.49
CA LEU A 90 25.81 -12.03 1.82
C LEU A 90 26.36 -11.12 2.93
N ASN A 91 27.43 -10.37 2.68
CA ASN A 91 28.01 -9.44 3.65
C ASN A 91 27.07 -8.29 4.03
N ASN A 92 26.11 -7.95 3.17
CA ASN A 92 25.14 -6.88 3.43
C ASN A 92 23.88 -7.36 4.15
N LEU A 93 23.69 -8.67 4.36
CA LEU A 93 22.51 -9.20 5.03
C LEU A 93 22.29 -8.62 6.44
N PRO A 94 23.31 -8.50 7.32
CA PRO A 94 23.11 -7.87 8.63
C PRO A 94 22.61 -6.43 8.54
N GLN A 95 23.11 -5.67 7.57
CA GLN A 95 22.66 -4.31 7.29
C GLN A 95 21.21 -4.29 6.79
N ALA A 96 20.85 -5.20 5.89
CA ALA A 96 19.48 -5.37 5.41
C ALA A 96 18.51 -5.70 6.56
N VAL A 97 18.89 -6.62 7.47
CA VAL A 97 18.09 -6.96 8.67
C VAL A 97 17.90 -5.74 9.58
N ALA A 98 18.96 -4.95 9.80
CA ALA A 98 18.89 -3.74 10.60
C ALA A 98 17.93 -2.71 9.99
N THR A 99 18.05 -2.48 8.68
CA THR A 99 17.16 -1.58 7.93
C THR A 99 15.71 -2.08 7.96
N ALA A 100 15.47 -3.37 7.76
CA ALA A 100 14.14 -4.00 7.83
C ALA A 100 13.47 -3.79 9.19
N LYS A 101 14.24 -3.91 10.27
CA LYS A 101 13.74 -3.69 11.63
C LYS A 101 13.48 -2.21 11.92
N GLN A 102 14.35 -1.32 11.42
CA GLN A 102 14.21 0.12 11.61
C GLN A 102 12.93 0.66 10.96
N ILE A 103 12.59 0.20 9.74
CA ILE A 103 11.43 0.71 9.02
C ILE A 103 10.08 0.35 9.65
N GLU A 104 10.03 -0.67 10.52
CA GLU A 104 8.79 -1.12 11.19
C GLU A 104 8.06 0.05 11.87
N GLY A 105 8.79 0.94 12.55
CA GLY A 105 8.22 2.10 13.23
C GLY A 105 7.81 3.26 12.31
N PHE A 106 8.12 3.18 11.02
CA PHE A 106 7.83 4.20 10.01
C PHE A 106 6.81 3.75 8.96
N LEU A 107 6.28 2.52 9.08
CA LEU A 107 5.22 2.04 8.21
C LEU A 107 3.93 2.81 8.50
N SER A 108 3.23 3.21 7.43
CA SER A 108 1.97 3.94 7.51
C SER A 108 0.92 3.29 6.62
N PRO A 109 -0.38 3.37 6.98
CA PRO A 109 -1.45 2.85 6.16
C PRO A 109 -1.60 3.70 4.90
N GLY A 110 -1.66 3.04 3.74
CA GLY A 110 -1.99 3.66 2.47
C GLY A 110 -3.48 3.59 2.16
N LYS A 111 -3.82 3.77 0.88
CA LYS A 111 -5.20 3.64 0.42
C LYS A 111 -5.62 2.17 0.35
N VAL A 112 -6.93 1.94 0.45
CA VAL A 112 -7.58 0.66 0.15
C VAL A 112 -8.23 0.76 -1.22
N TRP A 113 -8.16 -0.30 -2.03
CA TRP A 113 -8.79 -0.35 -3.34
C TRP A 113 -9.39 -1.71 -3.65
N VAL A 114 -10.27 -1.74 -4.66
CA VAL A 114 -10.91 -2.93 -5.17
C VAL A 114 -10.43 -3.18 -6.60
N LYS A 115 -9.93 -4.38 -6.86
CA LYS A 115 -9.61 -4.86 -8.20
C LYS A 115 -10.66 -5.89 -8.61
N ARG A 116 -11.23 -5.74 -9.79
CA ARG A 116 -12.13 -6.74 -10.39
C ARG A 116 -11.36 -7.52 -11.45
N GLY A 117 -11.29 -8.83 -11.29
CA GLY A 117 -10.71 -9.72 -12.28
C GLY A 117 -11.68 -9.99 -13.44
N PRO A 118 -11.18 -10.62 -14.53
CA PRO A 118 -11.97 -10.85 -15.74
C PRO A 118 -13.21 -11.74 -15.53
N ARG A 119 -13.22 -12.57 -14.48
CA ARG A 119 -14.32 -13.48 -14.17
C ARG A 119 -15.33 -12.88 -13.18
N GLY A 120 -15.19 -11.59 -12.86
CA GLY A 120 -15.99 -10.91 -11.84
C GLY A 120 -15.52 -11.17 -10.41
N ASP A 121 -14.36 -11.82 -10.25
CA ASP A 121 -13.69 -11.99 -8.95
C ASP A 121 -13.28 -10.62 -8.38
N ILE A 122 -13.51 -10.45 -7.09
CA ILE A 122 -13.19 -9.21 -6.38
C ILE A 122 -12.01 -9.45 -5.43
N GLU A 123 -10.95 -8.67 -5.62
CA GLU A 123 -9.85 -8.55 -4.68
C GLU A 123 -9.93 -7.19 -3.97
N VAL A 124 -9.83 -7.20 -2.64
CA VAL A 124 -9.70 -5.96 -1.86
C VAL A 124 -8.30 -5.88 -1.28
N LYS A 125 -7.63 -4.75 -1.47
CA LYS A 125 -6.21 -4.58 -1.15
C LYS A 125 -6.01 -3.31 -0.34
N GLY A 126 -5.06 -3.34 0.60
CA GLY A 126 -4.59 -2.16 1.33
C GLY A 126 -3.08 -1.98 1.20
N ALA A 127 -2.64 -0.75 0.94
CA ALA A 127 -1.22 -0.45 0.82
C ALA A 127 -0.55 -0.26 2.19
N ILE A 128 0.69 -0.73 2.28
CA ILE A 128 1.64 -0.36 3.33
C ILE A 128 2.60 0.66 2.72
N LEU A 129 2.70 1.83 3.34
CA LEU A 129 3.54 2.93 2.87
C LEU A 129 4.79 3.10 3.74
N TYR A 130 5.90 3.43 3.09
CA TYR A 130 7.11 3.97 3.69
C TYR A 130 7.55 5.16 2.86
N GLN A 131 7.78 6.32 3.49
CA GLN A 131 8.11 7.58 2.80
C GLN A 131 7.16 7.88 1.62
N ASN A 132 5.85 7.69 1.84
CA ASN A 132 4.79 7.91 0.83
C ASN A 132 4.87 7.01 -0.42
N SER A 133 5.68 5.95 -0.39
CA SER A 133 5.78 4.93 -1.44
C SER A 133 5.19 3.61 -0.96
N VAL A 134 4.51 2.88 -1.85
CA VAL A 134 3.98 1.55 -1.52
C VAL A 134 5.14 0.58 -1.43
N VAL A 135 5.29 -0.09 -0.28
CA VAL A 135 6.36 -1.07 -0.02
C VAL A 135 5.82 -2.47 0.25
N GLY A 136 4.51 -2.61 0.37
CA GLY A 136 3.83 -3.89 0.52
C GLY A 136 2.32 -3.73 0.38
N VAL A 137 1.64 -4.86 0.18
CA VAL A 137 0.18 -4.92 0.03
C VAL A 137 -0.36 -6.01 0.93
N ILE A 138 -1.44 -5.68 1.64
CA ILE A 138 -2.25 -6.61 2.41
C ILE A 138 -3.51 -6.91 1.60
N ASP A 139 -3.74 -8.19 1.32
CA ASP A 139 -4.96 -8.67 0.71
C ASP A 139 -6.03 -8.85 1.81
N PHE A 140 -7.28 -8.49 1.53
CA PHE A 140 -8.41 -8.58 2.46
C PHE A 140 -9.49 -9.49 1.89
N ASN A 141 -10.15 -10.23 2.77
CA ASN A 141 -11.33 -10.99 2.42
C ASN A 141 -12.48 -10.02 2.04
N PRO A 142 -13.05 -10.10 0.83
CA PRO A 142 -14.08 -9.17 0.36
C PRO A 142 -15.43 -9.31 1.09
N ILE A 143 -15.64 -10.39 1.85
CA ILE A 143 -16.89 -10.65 2.58
C ILE A 143 -16.81 -9.99 3.97
N ASN A 144 -15.78 -10.29 4.75
CA ASN A 144 -15.69 -9.85 6.16
C ASN A 144 -14.60 -8.78 6.43
N GLY A 145 -13.77 -8.48 5.44
CA GLY A 145 -12.66 -7.53 5.53
C GLY A 145 -11.58 -7.92 6.53
N GLU A 146 -11.38 -9.20 6.82
CA GLU A 146 -10.20 -9.67 7.55
C GLU A 146 -8.98 -9.73 6.62
N PRO A 147 -7.77 -9.42 7.12
CA PRO A 147 -6.55 -9.57 6.33
C PRO A 147 -6.28 -11.05 6.03
N LEU A 148 -5.83 -11.34 4.83
CA LEU A 148 -5.51 -12.68 4.36
C LEU A 148 -4.00 -12.96 4.51
N PRO A 149 -3.61 -14.22 4.78
CA PRO A 149 -2.23 -14.64 4.64
C PRO A 149 -1.74 -14.43 3.20
N LYS A 150 -0.46 -14.09 3.05
CA LYS A 150 0.13 -13.83 1.75
C LYS A 150 0.05 -15.06 0.85
N GLY A 151 -0.45 -14.87 -0.37
CA GLY A 151 -0.63 -15.94 -1.36
C GLY A 151 -2.01 -16.63 -1.30
N ILE A 152 -2.85 -16.29 -0.33
CA ILE A 152 -4.24 -16.74 -0.29
C ILE A 152 -5.13 -15.72 -1.00
N HIS A 153 -5.88 -16.19 -2.00
CA HIS A 153 -6.87 -15.41 -2.72
C HIS A 153 -8.27 -15.95 -2.42
N VAL A 154 -9.21 -15.07 -2.09
CA VAL A 154 -10.62 -15.43 -1.87
C VAL A 154 -11.42 -14.97 -3.07
N PHE A 155 -12.16 -15.90 -3.67
CA PHE A 155 -13.07 -15.60 -4.77
C PHE A 155 -14.43 -15.16 -4.23
N ALA A 156 -14.81 -13.91 -4.51
CA ALA A 156 -16.17 -13.42 -4.27
C ALA A 156 -16.66 -12.59 -5.46
N GLN A 157 -17.97 -12.63 -5.71
CA GLN A 157 -18.62 -11.87 -6.77
C GLN A 157 -19.17 -10.51 -6.30
N SER A 158 -19.25 -10.31 -4.98
CA SER A 158 -19.70 -9.08 -4.35
C SER A 158 -18.83 -8.76 -3.12
N THR A 159 -18.84 -7.50 -2.72
CA THR A 159 -18.21 -7.03 -1.48
C THR A 159 -19.32 -6.67 -0.52
N GLU A 160 -19.38 -7.34 0.63
CA GLU A 160 -20.38 -7.04 1.67
C GLU A 160 -19.89 -5.92 2.60
N ILE A 161 -18.57 -5.75 2.70
CA ILE A 161 -17.95 -4.76 3.56
C ILE A 161 -17.63 -3.45 2.80
N THR A 162 -17.81 -2.32 3.48
CA THR A 162 -17.44 -1.01 2.93
C THR A 162 -15.93 -0.78 2.96
N LEU A 163 -15.40 -0.07 1.96
CA LEU A 163 -13.98 0.27 1.90
C LEU A 163 -13.52 1.11 3.11
N GLN A 164 -14.41 1.97 3.62
CA GLN A 164 -14.13 2.77 4.82
C GLN A 164 -13.82 1.88 6.04
N LYS A 165 -14.61 0.83 6.28
CA LYS A 165 -14.38 -0.08 7.40
C LYS A 165 -13.08 -0.87 7.25
N ILE A 166 -12.72 -1.24 6.01
CA ILE A 166 -11.40 -1.85 5.74
C ILE A 166 -10.28 -0.85 5.99
N ASN A 167 -10.45 0.41 5.59
CA ASN A 167 -9.46 1.45 5.82
C ASN A 167 -9.22 1.69 7.33
N GLU A 168 -10.29 1.71 8.13
CA GLU A 168 -10.20 1.78 9.60
C GLU A 168 -9.43 0.57 10.18
N LYS A 169 -9.73 -0.65 9.70
CA LYS A 169 -8.98 -1.86 10.08
C LYS A 169 -7.51 -1.78 9.66
N LEU A 170 -7.21 -1.29 8.46
CA LEU A 170 -5.85 -1.17 7.94
C LEU A 170 -4.97 -0.30 8.85
N ILE A 171 -5.51 0.82 9.38
CA ILE A 171 -4.81 1.66 10.35
C ILE A 171 -4.39 0.86 11.59
N GLY A 172 -5.29 0.04 12.13
CA GLY A 172 -5.01 -0.83 13.28
C GLY A 172 -4.02 -1.95 12.94
N ILE A 173 -4.12 -2.54 11.75
CA ILE A 173 -3.22 -3.60 11.30
C ILE A 173 -1.80 -3.08 11.15
N VAL A 174 -1.60 -1.96 10.43
CA VAL A 174 -0.27 -1.40 10.14
C VAL A 174 0.50 -1.06 11.42
N LYS A 175 -0.18 -0.51 12.43
CA LYS A 175 0.41 -0.22 13.75
C LYS A 175 0.96 -1.46 14.48
N ASN A 176 0.48 -2.64 14.14
CA ASN A 176 0.82 -3.91 14.79
C ASN A 176 1.59 -4.86 13.86
N LEU A 177 2.05 -4.38 12.71
CA LEU A 177 2.91 -5.18 11.82
C LEU A 177 4.25 -5.43 12.49
N LYS A 178 4.82 -6.60 12.21
CA LYS A 178 6.14 -7.03 12.66
C LYS A 178 6.95 -7.46 11.45
N VAL A 179 8.11 -6.86 11.24
CA VAL A 179 9.02 -7.31 10.18
C VAL A 179 9.86 -8.44 10.76
N LEU A 180 9.73 -9.64 10.19
CA LEU A 180 10.44 -10.81 10.67
C LEU A 180 11.91 -10.74 10.23
N PRO A 181 12.88 -11.13 11.09
CA PRO A 181 14.30 -11.15 10.75
C PRO A 181 14.67 -12.38 9.91
N ALA A 182 13.82 -12.71 8.92
CA ALA A 182 14.04 -13.75 7.93
C ALA A 182 14.15 -13.08 6.57
N ALA A 183 15.18 -13.44 5.79
CA ALA A 183 15.42 -12.83 4.49
C ALA A 183 15.57 -13.90 3.41
N GLU A 184 14.91 -13.69 2.28
CA GLU A 184 15.13 -14.45 1.04
C GLU A 184 15.72 -13.50 0.00
N PHE A 185 16.85 -13.85 -0.64
CA PHE A 185 17.36 -13.05 -1.74
C PHE A 185 16.62 -13.41 -3.04
N ARG A 186 16.14 -12.40 -3.79
CA ARG A 186 15.46 -12.61 -5.07
C ARG A 186 16.04 -11.79 -6.22
N GLU A 187 16.23 -12.50 -7.33
CA GLU A 187 16.48 -11.97 -8.66
C GLU A 187 15.13 -11.79 -9.41
N PRO A 188 15.04 -10.91 -10.42
CA PRO A 188 16.10 -10.08 -11.01
C PRO A 188 16.35 -8.75 -10.27
N GLU A 189 15.54 -8.40 -9.27
CA GLU A 189 15.60 -7.10 -8.60
C GLU A 189 16.81 -6.94 -7.66
N ALA A 190 17.61 -8.01 -7.47
CA ALA A 190 18.74 -8.06 -6.55
C ALA A 190 18.37 -7.50 -5.17
N SER A 191 17.35 -8.08 -4.55
CA SER A 191 16.77 -7.59 -3.29
C SER A 191 16.58 -8.70 -2.26
N TRP A 192 16.74 -8.33 -1.00
CA TRP A 192 16.36 -9.09 0.17
C TRP A 192 14.87 -8.89 0.46
N ILE A 193 14.13 -10.00 0.57
CA ILE A 193 12.71 -10.02 0.88
C ILE A 193 12.52 -10.38 2.35
N PHE A 194 11.89 -9.48 3.10
CA PHE A 194 11.55 -9.66 4.49
C PHE A 194 10.05 -9.90 4.67
N PRO A 195 9.63 -11.01 5.29
CA PRO A 195 8.24 -11.24 5.62
C PRO A 195 7.72 -10.23 6.64
N VAL A 196 6.52 -9.71 6.40
CA VAL A 196 5.79 -8.86 7.33
C VAL A 196 4.64 -9.65 7.92
N ALA A 197 4.67 -9.82 9.23
CA ALA A 197 3.69 -10.56 9.99
C ALA A 197 2.66 -9.64 10.66
N TYR A 198 1.42 -10.11 10.73
CA TYR A 198 0.38 -9.58 11.58
C TYR A 198 -0.28 -10.74 12.32
N LYS A 199 -0.38 -10.65 13.66
CA LYS A 199 -0.77 -11.78 14.52
C LYS A 199 0.19 -12.98 14.30
N GLN A 200 -0.31 -14.08 13.73
CA GLN A 200 0.45 -15.32 13.50
C GLN A 200 0.54 -15.67 12.00
N MET A 201 0.38 -14.69 11.11
CA MET A 201 0.42 -14.89 9.65
C MET A 201 1.28 -13.86 8.94
N ILE A 202 1.96 -14.28 7.88
CA ILE A 202 2.66 -13.40 6.94
C ILE A 202 1.59 -12.76 6.06
N VAL A 203 1.49 -11.44 6.03
CA VAL A 203 0.46 -10.71 5.27
C VAL A 203 1.03 -9.94 4.08
N ALA A 204 2.31 -9.59 4.14
CA ALA A 204 3.01 -8.86 3.08
C ALA A 204 4.50 -9.20 3.10
N HIS A 205 5.21 -8.74 2.08
CA HIS A 205 6.66 -8.76 2.00
C HIS A 205 7.17 -7.34 1.80
N ILE A 206 8.32 -7.00 2.39
CA ILE A 206 9.05 -5.76 2.11
C ILE A 206 10.38 -6.13 1.46
N LYS A 207 10.78 -5.35 0.47
CA LYS A 207 12.03 -5.54 -0.28
C LYS A 207 13.07 -4.51 0.15
N ILE A 208 14.29 -4.97 0.37
CA ILE A 208 15.46 -4.13 0.62
C ILE A 208 16.50 -4.46 -0.43
N TYR A 209 17.10 -3.44 -1.03
CA TYR A 209 18.09 -3.62 -2.09
C TYR A 209 19.32 -4.40 -1.60
N HIS A 210 20.11 -4.99 -2.51
CA HIS A 210 21.27 -5.82 -2.13
C HIS A 210 22.36 -5.08 -1.33
N ASP A 211 22.34 -3.74 -1.28
CA ASP A 211 23.22 -2.95 -0.42
C ASP A 211 22.79 -2.94 1.05
N GLY A 212 21.59 -3.44 1.36
CA GLY A 212 21.02 -3.48 2.70
C GLY A 212 20.53 -2.14 3.23
N LEU A 213 20.58 -1.06 2.45
CA LEU A 213 20.27 0.30 2.91
C LEU A 213 18.96 0.85 2.35
N ARG A 214 18.61 0.49 1.11
CA ARG A 214 17.48 1.09 0.41
C ARG A 214 16.25 0.18 0.43
N VAL A 215 15.12 0.73 0.84
CA VAL A 215 13.81 0.05 0.68
C VAL A 215 13.38 0.17 -0.78
N VAL A 216 12.99 -0.95 -1.38
CA VAL A 216 12.54 -1.00 -2.78
C VAL A 216 11.01 -0.85 -2.81
N PRO A 217 10.46 0.15 -3.52
CA PRO A 217 9.02 0.28 -3.70
C PRO A 217 8.42 -0.90 -4.48
N ASP A 218 7.20 -1.29 -4.13
CA ASP A 218 6.36 -2.18 -4.92
C ASP A 218 5.70 -1.36 -6.04
N TYR A 219 6.44 -1.16 -7.14
CA TYR A 219 5.96 -0.37 -8.27
C TYR A 219 4.66 -0.91 -8.89
N PRO A 220 4.48 -2.23 -9.11
CA PRO A 220 3.21 -2.77 -9.57
C PRO A 220 2.06 -2.41 -8.63
N ALA A 221 2.21 -2.61 -7.32
CA ALA A 221 1.18 -2.24 -6.35
C ALA A 221 0.90 -0.73 -6.31
N GLN A 222 1.94 0.09 -6.45
CA GLN A 222 1.78 1.54 -6.49
C GLN A 222 0.99 1.99 -7.73
N GLN A 223 1.21 1.36 -8.88
CA GLN A 223 0.42 1.60 -10.09
C GLN A 223 -1.02 1.13 -9.92
N GLU A 224 -1.24 -0.07 -9.39
CA GLU A 224 -2.58 -0.57 -9.08
C GLU A 224 -3.33 0.39 -8.14
N MET A 225 -2.70 0.81 -7.03
CA MET A 225 -3.29 1.76 -6.09
C MET A 225 -3.63 3.09 -6.78
N LYS A 226 -2.74 3.65 -7.60
CA LYS A 226 -3.02 4.89 -8.34
C LYS A 226 -4.23 4.76 -9.27
N PHE A 227 -4.41 3.60 -9.89
CA PHE A 227 -5.48 3.37 -10.87
C PHE A 227 -6.83 3.06 -10.21
N TYR A 228 -6.84 2.27 -9.13
CA TYR A 228 -8.06 1.74 -8.52
C TYR A 228 -8.48 2.43 -7.22
N ALA A 229 -7.58 3.12 -6.51
CA ALA A 229 -7.92 3.77 -5.25
C ALA A 229 -8.66 5.10 -5.52
N ARG A 230 -9.99 5.01 -5.56
CA ARG A 230 -10.91 6.15 -5.63
C ARG A 230 -11.06 6.82 -4.28
#